data_AF-A0A3B9HVA0-F1
#
_entry.id   AF-A0A3B9HVA0-F1
#
_cell.length_a   1.000
_cell.length_b   1.000
_cell.length_c   1.000
_cell.angle_alpha   90.00
_cell.angle_beta   90.00
_cell.angle_gamma   90.00
#
_symmetry.space_group_name_H-M   'P 1'
#
loop_
_entity.id
_entity.type
_entity.pdbx_description
1 polymer ?
#
loop_
_entity_poly.entity_id
_entity_poly.type
_entity_poly.pdbx_seq_one_letter_code
_entity_poly.pdbx_strand_id
1 'polypeptide(L)'
;MKGFTHFISGIAVASFFPQAVHMASQEQSFILCLGGIFGIMPDTLDFKFAKYFHKSDFEIKPDPNNLDAMVIAETVAKAIRKAEQEGRGTVQLHTMQLGSNLWRSYTLAFDSATSEVVVDIGPEVDTGQVPFEGTELKDPAKAHARVKVESQFFQQFDKKSQIAIMSGPCFEFVKRGEGKIEIVFLPWHRTWSHSFTLGLLIALLVGIFTFFTVAEGPNPELYSLPRWLLYPLIILFGSMVHIIEDSTGFMGNNLFYPFTKDRTNGLGLMSAAEAIPNFLFVWTSVICILYNLDRFRWAPESTPPGIESVGSYFFWFYAIPLAVMAWFFFKGKREKGSKDKPKSSDFDSATSVERETDASII
;
A
#
# COMPACT_ATOMS: atom_id res chain seq x y z
N MET A 1 0.72 2.74 1.13
CA MET A 1 -0.13 3.81 0.59
C MET A 1 -0.42 3.47 -0.87
N LYS A 2 -0.72 4.41 -1.77
CA LYS A 2 -0.55 4.17 -3.22
C LYS A 2 0.89 4.47 -3.63
N GLY A 3 1.43 3.73 -4.60
CA GLY A 3 2.84 3.84 -5.02
C GLY A 3 3.28 5.26 -5.40
N PHE A 4 2.39 6.06 -6.02
CA PHE A 4 2.68 7.45 -6.36
C PHE A 4 2.93 8.33 -5.12
N THR A 5 2.26 8.06 -4.01
CA THR A 5 2.50 8.75 -2.73
C THR A 5 3.94 8.49 -2.25
N HIS A 6 4.34 7.22 -2.20
CA HIS A 6 5.69 6.82 -1.79
C HIS A 6 6.77 7.39 -2.72
N PHE A 7 6.52 7.42 -4.03
CA PHE A 7 7.40 8.04 -5.01
C PHE A 7 7.59 9.55 -4.76
N ILE A 8 6.50 10.30 -4.60
CA ILE A 8 6.57 11.77 -4.35
C ILE A 8 7.18 12.08 -2.98
N SER A 9 6.89 11.29 -1.94
CA SER A 9 7.54 11.42 -0.63
C SER A 9 9.03 11.11 -0.66
N GLY A 10 9.46 10.13 -1.46
CA GLY A 10 10.88 9.86 -1.72
C GLY A 10 11.61 11.05 -2.38
N ILE A 11 10.97 11.74 -3.34
CA ILE A 11 11.49 12.99 -3.92
C ILE A 11 11.53 14.10 -2.87
N ALA A 12 10.51 14.23 -2.03
CA ALA A 12 10.48 15.24 -0.97
C ALA A 12 11.62 15.04 0.04
N VAL A 13 11.88 13.81 0.45
CA VAL A 13 13.05 13.45 1.27
C VAL A 13 14.37 13.82 0.58
N ALA A 14 14.53 13.51 -0.70
CA ALA A 14 15.73 13.91 -1.46
C ALA A 14 15.91 15.44 -1.54
N SER A 15 14.81 16.20 -1.60
CA SER A 15 14.86 17.67 -1.67
C SER A 15 15.39 18.33 -0.38
N PHE A 16 15.36 17.64 0.77
CA PHE A 16 15.95 18.15 2.01
C PHE A 16 17.49 18.14 2.03
N PHE A 17 18.15 17.56 1.01
CA PHE A 17 19.60 17.65 0.81
C PHE A 17 19.91 18.84 -0.12
N PRO A 18 20.50 19.95 0.37
CA PRO A 18 20.81 21.12 -0.47
C PRO A 18 21.65 20.76 -1.70
N GLN A 19 22.65 19.91 -1.50
CA GLN A 19 23.54 19.41 -2.57
C GLN A 19 22.76 18.68 -3.65
N ALA A 20 21.69 17.94 -3.32
CA ALA A 20 20.87 17.23 -4.30
C ALA A 20 20.02 18.20 -5.15
N VAL A 21 19.56 19.30 -4.56
CA VAL A 21 18.89 20.39 -5.28
C VAL A 21 19.88 21.14 -6.18
N HIS A 22 21.10 21.40 -5.72
CA HIS A 22 22.17 21.98 -6.55
C HIS A 22 22.58 21.06 -7.71
N MET A 23 22.75 19.76 -7.47
CA MET A 23 22.97 18.74 -8.51
C MET A 23 21.84 18.71 -9.54
N ALA A 24 20.58 18.78 -9.12
CA ALA A 24 19.45 18.77 -10.05
C ALA A 24 19.35 20.06 -10.87
N SER A 25 19.62 21.22 -10.28
CA SER A 25 19.46 22.54 -10.92
C SER A 25 20.66 22.99 -11.76
N GLN A 26 21.89 22.75 -11.29
CA GLN A 26 23.11 23.20 -11.97
C GLN A 26 23.78 22.10 -12.82
N GLU A 27 23.68 20.84 -12.40
CA GLU A 27 24.32 19.70 -13.08
C GLU A 27 23.32 18.79 -13.84
N GLN A 28 22.05 19.21 -13.95
CA GLN A 28 20.98 18.49 -14.63
C GLN A 28 20.76 17.05 -14.10
N SER A 29 21.11 16.80 -12.84
CA SER A 29 21.15 15.45 -12.26
C SER A 29 19.78 14.95 -11.81
N PHE A 30 19.44 13.70 -12.19
CA PHE A 30 18.24 13.00 -11.73
C PHE A 30 18.30 12.51 -10.26
N ILE A 31 19.20 13.04 -9.43
CA ILE A 31 19.40 12.57 -8.04
C ILE A 31 18.17 12.78 -7.14
N LEU A 32 17.31 13.77 -7.42
CA LEU A 32 16.02 13.89 -6.72
C LEU A 32 15.07 12.73 -7.08
N CYS A 33 15.06 12.30 -8.35
CA CYS A 33 14.28 11.15 -8.82
C CYS A 33 14.80 9.82 -8.23
N LEU A 34 16.09 9.72 -7.88
CA LEU A 34 16.63 8.56 -7.16
C LEU A 34 15.91 8.34 -5.82
N GLY A 35 15.61 9.42 -5.09
CA GLY A 35 14.81 9.35 -3.86
C GLY A 35 13.42 8.79 -4.12
N GLY A 36 12.75 9.22 -5.19
CA GLY A 36 11.44 8.68 -5.58
C GLY A 36 11.47 7.22 -6.03
N ILE A 37 12.49 6.83 -6.81
CA ILE A 37 12.70 5.42 -7.23
C ILE A 37 12.86 4.52 -5.99
N PHE A 38 13.62 4.94 -5.00
CA PHE A 38 13.79 4.18 -3.75
C PHE A 38 12.61 4.32 -2.78
N GLY A 39 11.82 5.39 -2.90
CA GLY A 39 10.50 5.51 -2.30
C GLY A 39 9.56 4.40 -2.79
N ILE A 40 9.44 4.15 -4.09
CA ILE A 40 8.55 3.09 -4.61
C ILE A 40 9.20 1.69 -4.69
N MET A 41 10.49 1.56 -4.38
CA MET A 41 11.21 0.28 -4.54
C MET A 41 10.64 -0.88 -3.69
N PRO A 42 10.23 -0.71 -2.42
CA PRO A 42 9.71 -1.83 -1.61
C PRO A 42 8.44 -2.46 -2.22
N ASP A 43 7.46 -1.64 -2.64
CA ASP A 43 6.28 -2.11 -3.41
C ASP A 43 6.71 -2.78 -4.72
N THR A 44 7.64 -2.16 -5.46
CA THR A 44 8.10 -2.68 -6.76
C THR A 44 8.73 -4.07 -6.63
N LEU A 45 9.55 -4.28 -5.59
CA LEU A 45 10.14 -5.58 -5.28
C LEU A 45 9.09 -6.63 -4.91
N ASP A 46 8.05 -6.25 -4.17
CA ASP A 46 6.99 -7.20 -3.79
C ASP A 46 6.11 -7.59 -4.97
N PHE A 47 5.53 -6.60 -5.66
CA PHE A 47 4.54 -6.83 -6.71
C PHE A 47 5.16 -7.34 -8.02
N LYS A 48 6.43 -7.04 -8.31
CA LYS A 48 7.13 -7.50 -9.52
C LYS A 48 8.07 -8.69 -9.29
N PHE A 49 8.46 -9.01 -8.05
CA PHE A 49 9.30 -10.19 -7.74
C PHE A 49 8.71 -11.09 -6.64
N ALA A 50 8.56 -10.63 -5.39
CA ALA A 50 8.25 -11.51 -4.25
C ALA A 50 6.95 -12.32 -4.44
N LYS A 51 5.92 -11.69 -5.03
CA LYS A 51 4.66 -12.33 -5.43
C LYS A 51 4.84 -13.58 -6.29
N TYR A 52 5.82 -13.61 -7.20
CA TYR A 52 6.07 -14.73 -8.12
C TYR A 52 6.92 -15.85 -7.51
N PHE A 53 7.62 -15.58 -6.40
CA PHE A 53 8.34 -16.61 -5.64
C PHE A 53 7.49 -17.24 -4.54
N HIS A 54 6.38 -16.60 -4.17
CA HIS A 54 5.40 -17.16 -3.25
C HIS A 54 4.64 -18.34 -3.88
N LYS A 55 4.36 -19.37 -3.09
CA LYS A 55 3.57 -20.54 -3.47
C LYS A 55 2.46 -20.73 -2.45
N SER A 56 1.24 -20.99 -2.93
CA SER A 56 0.10 -21.32 -2.07
C SER A 56 -0.14 -22.83 -2.03
N ASP A 57 -0.67 -23.32 -0.91
CA ASP A 57 -1.09 -24.71 -0.74
C ASP A 57 -2.35 -25.01 -1.58
N PHE A 58 -3.23 -24.02 -1.71
CA PHE A 58 -4.47 -24.08 -2.46
C PHE A 58 -4.56 -22.91 -3.46
N GLU A 59 -5.09 -23.17 -4.65
CA GLU A 59 -5.40 -22.15 -5.65
C GLU A 59 -6.88 -22.24 -6.04
N ILE A 60 -7.60 -21.13 -5.93
CA ILE A 60 -9.02 -21.03 -6.30
C ILE A 60 -9.11 -20.34 -7.67
N LYS A 61 -9.49 -21.12 -8.68
CA LYS A 61 -9.70 -20.67 -10.08
C LYS A 61 -11.17 -20.97 -10.45
N PRO A 62 -12.11 -20.05 -10.20
CA PRO A 62 -13.52 -20.31 -10.44
C PRO A 62 -13.81 -20.45 -11.94
N ASP A 63 -14.64 -21.42 -12.32
CA ASP A 63 -15.11 -21.60 -13.70
C ASP A 63 -16.30 -20.67 -13.98
N PRO A 64 -16.20 -19.71 -14.93
CA PRO A 64 -17.31 -18.84 -15.30
C PRO A 64 -18.61 -19.57 -15.68
N ASN A 65 -18.52 -20.81 -16.17
CA ASN A 65 -19.66 -21.60 -16.63
C ASN A 65 -20.32 -22.42 -15.51
N ASN A 66 -19.60 -22.67 -14.41
CA ASN A 66 -20.09 -23.43 -13.26
C ASN A 66 -19.69 -22.74 -11.94
N LEU A 67 -20.02 -21.45 -11.86
CA LEU A 67 -19.83 -20.62 -10.69
C LEU A 67 -20.61 -21.16 -9.48
N ASP A 68 -19.94 -21.20 -8.33
CA ASP A 68 -20.46 -21.71 -7.06
C ASP A 68 -19.64 -21.14 -5.89
N ALA A 69 -20.28 -20.34 -5.03
CA ALA A 69 -19.67 -19.73 -3.85
C ALA A 69 -19.23 -20.77 -2.81
N MET A 70 -19.92 -21.92 -2.72
CA MET A 70 -19.62 -22.97 -1.76
C MET A 70 -18.26 -23.61 -2.05
N VAL A 71 -17.92 -23.80 -3.33
CA VAL A 71 -16.61 -24.35 -3.74
C VAL A 71 -15.45 -23.42 -3.34
N ILE A 72 -15.66 -22.11 -3.42
CA ILE A 72 -14.70 -21.09 -2.97
C ILE A 72 -14.57 -21.14 -1.44
N ALA A 73 -15.69 -21.04 -0.73
CA ALA A 73 -15.73 -21.00 0.74
C ALA A 73 -15.15 -22.28 1.39
N GLU A 74 -15.50 -23.46 0.89
CA GLU A 74 -14.93 -24.74 1.36
C GLU A 74 -13.43 -24.85 1.09
N THR A 75 -12.93 -24.27 0.00
CA THR A 75 -11.50 -24.30 -0.33
C THR A 75 -10.68 -23.34 0.54
N VAL A 76 -11.23 -22.17 0.88
CA VAL A 76 -10.66 -21.29 1.92
C VAL A 76 -10.71 -21.97 3.29
N ALA A 77 -11.82 -22.61 3.65
CA ALA A 77 -11.94 -23.36 4.90
C ALA A 77 -11.00 -24.60 4.96
N LYS A 78 -10.60 -25.19 3.83
CA LYS A 78 -9.51 -26.20 3.78
C LYS A 78 -8.15 -25.60 4.10
N ALA A 79 -7.85 -24.39 3.63
CA ALA A 79 -6.62 -23.68 3.98
C ALA A 79 -6.58 -23.31 5.48
N ILE A 80 -7.71 -22.92 6.08
CA ILE A 80 -7.84 -22.74 7.54
C ILE A 80 -7.62 -24.08 8.26
N ARG A 81 -8.33 -25.15 7.89
CA ARG A 81 -8.19 -26.48 8.51
C ARG A 81 -6.77 -27.05 8.38
N LYS A 82 -6.04 -26.71 7.31
CA LYS A 82 -4.59 -26.98 7.20
C LYS A 82 -3.80 -26.23 8.27
N ALA A 83 -4.04 -24.93 8.44
CA ALA A 83 -3.38 -24.13 9.48
C ALA A 83 -3.71 -24.60 10.91
N GLU A 84 -4.91 -25.12 11.15
CA GLU A 84 -5.30 -25.74 12.43
C GLU A 84 -4.45 -26.98 12.76
N GLN A 85 -4.05 -27.77 11.74
CA GLN A 85 -3.31 -29.03 11.89
C GLN A 85 -1.79 -28.85 11.80
N GLU A 86 -1.30 -28.19 10.75
CA GLU A 86 0.13 -27.99 10.44
C GLU A 86 0.70 -26.67 10.99
N GLY A 87 -0.15 -25.80 11.53
CA GLY A 87 0.23 -24.48 12.05
C GLY A 87 0.24 -23.35 11.01
N ARG A 88 0.28 -23.68 9.71
CA ARG A 88 0.14 -22.74 8.58
C ARG A 88 -0.66 -23.34 7.42
N GLY A 89 -1.32 -22.48 6.65
CA GLY A 89 -2.00 -22.83 5.41
C GLY A 89 -2.23 -21.60 4.54
N THR A 90 -2.16 -21.73 3.21
CA THR A 90 -2.19 -20.60 2.27
C THR A 90 -3.16 -20.83 1.12
N VAL A 91 -3.82 -19.76 0.66
CA VAL A 91 -4.74 -19.80 -0.49
C VAL A 91 -4.58 -18.58 -1.40
N GLN A 92 -4.35 -18.82 -2.69
CA GLN A 92 -4.43 -17.81 -3.74
C GLN A 92 -5.84 -17.81 -4.34
N LEU A 93 -6.47 -16.65 -4.36
CA LEU A 93 -7.76 -16.40 -5.02
C LEU A 93 -7.47 -15.80 -6.39
N HIS A 94 -7.97 -16.40 -7.47
CA HIS A 94 -7.87 -15.84 -8.81
C HIS A 94 -9.17 -15.14 -9.22
N THR A 95 -9.05 -14.11 -10.07
CA THR A 95 -10.20 -13.43 -10.67
C THR A 95 -10.70 -14.18 -11.91
N MET A 96 -11.92 -13.87 -12.33
CA MET A 96 -12.54 -14.43 -13.53
C MET A 96 -12.58 -13.38 -14.63
N GLN A 97 -11.60 -13.39 -15.53
CA GLN A 97 -11.67 -12.57 -16.73
C GLN A 97 -12.64 -13.18 -17.74
N LEU A 98 -13.68 -12.43 -18.11
CA LEU A 98 -14.69 -12.81 -19.10
C LEU A 98 -14.41 -12.18 -20.48
N GLY A 99 -13.68 -11.05 -20.51
CA GLY A 99 -13.31 -10.34 -21.72
C GLY A 99 -12.20 -9.31 -21.49
N SER A 100 -11.86 -8.53 -22.52
CA SER A 100 -10.78 -7.54 -22.45
C SER A 100 -11.01 -6.41 -21.45
N ASN A 101 -12.28 -6.07 -21.18
CA ASN A 101 -12.70 -5.09 -20.17
C ASN A 101 -13.90 -5.62 -19.36
N LEU A 102 -13.91 -6.92 -19.04
CA LEU A 102 -15.03 -7.57 -18.34
C LEU A 102 -14.52 -8.69 -17.43
N TRP A 103 -14.90 -8.65 -16.16
CA TRP A 103 -14.62 -9.68 -15.15
C TRP A 103 -15.89 -10.02 -14.36
N ARG A 104 -15.98 -11.24 -13.83
CA ARG A 104 -16.95 -11.56 -12.77
C ARG A 104 -16.32 -11.25 -11.42
N SER A 105 -16.98 -10.40 -10.63
CA SER A 105 -16.53 -10.11 -9.27
C SER A 105 -17.07 -11.13 -8.25
N TYR A 106 -16.35 -11.31 -7.15
CA TYR A 106 -16.84 -11.95 -5.93
C TYR A 106 -16.19 -11.31 -4.71
N THR A 107 -16.76 -11.48 -3.51
CA THR A 107 -16.16 -11.04 -2.24
C THR A 107 -15.88 -12.21 -1.33
N LEU A 108 -14.81 -12.08 -0.54
CA LEU A 108 -14.48 -12.96 0.58
C LEU A 108 -14.53 -12.17 1.88
N ALA A 109 -15.13 -12.74 2.91
CA ALA A 109 -15.17 -12.19 4.26
C ALA A 109 -14.99 -13.28 5.32
N PHE A 110 -14.62 -12.86 6.52
CA PHE A 110 -14.32 -13.75 7.64
C PHE A 110 -15.10 -13.28 8.88
N ASP A 111 -16.28 -13.88 9.10
CA ASP A 111 -17.15 -13.57 10.22
C ASP A 111 -16.54 -14.14 11.52
N SER A 112 -15.79 -13.28 12.22
CA SER A 112 -15.07 -13.64 13.45
C SER A 112 -16.01 -13.83 14.65
N ALA A 113 -17.31 -13.49 14.52
CA ALA A 113 -18.31 -13.72 15.57
C ALA A 113 -18.96 -15.11 15.45
N THR A 114 -19.12 -15.64 14.23
CA THR A 114 -19.69 -16.98 13.99
C THR A 114 -18.63 -18.07 13.70
N SER A 115 -17.37 -17.69 13.45
CA SER A 115 -16.31 -18.53 12.86
C SER A 115 -16.66 -19.03 11.46
N GLU A 116 -17.16 -18.16 10.59
CA GLU A 116 -17.56 -18.51 9.22
C GLU A 116 -16.76 -17.78 8.14
N VAL A 117 -16.35 -18.54 7.12
CA VAL A 117 -15.91 -17.99 5.83
C VAL A 117 -17.16 -17.66 5.03
N VAL A 118 -17.31 -16.41 4.60
CA VAL A 118 -18.46 -15.92 3.82
C VAL A 118 -18.01 -15.54 2.41
N VAL A 119 -18.72 -16.01 1.39
CA VAL A 119 -18.46 -15.70 -0.02
C VAL A 119 -19.74 -15.26 -0.71
N ASP A 120 -19.66 -14.14 -1.41
CA ASP A 120 -20.72 -13.62 -2.29
C ASP A 120 -20.19 -13.51 -3.74
N ILE A 121 -20.90 -14.07 -4.72
CA ILE A 121 -20.64 -13.83 -6.14
C ILE A 121 -21.38 -12.55 -6.54
N GLY A 122 -20.61 -11.57 -7.03
CA GLY A 122 -21.11 -10.26 -7.41
C GLY A 122 -21.58 -10.18 -8.86
N PRO A 123 -21.94 -8.96 -9.31
CA PRO A 123 -22.11 -8.66 -10.73
C PRO A 123 -20.80 -8.78 -11.50
N GLU A 124 -20.92 -8.69 -12.82
CA GLU A 124 -19.80 -8.42 -13.71
C GLU A 124 -19.36 -6.97 -13.57
N VAL A 125 -18.07 -6.72 -13.80
CA VAL A 125 -17.43 -5.41 -13.63
C VAL A 125 -16.48 -5.11 -14.79
N ASP A 126 -16.25 -3.83 -15.03
CA ASP A 126 -15.19 -3.35 -15.92
C ASP A 126 -13.81 -3.26 -15.21
N THR A 127 -12.77 -2.80 -15.91
CA THR A 127 -11.44 -2.58 -15.32
C THR A 127 -11.47 -1.54 -14.18
N GLY A 128 -12.43 -0.61 -14.19
CA GLY A 128 -12.67 0.39 -13.14
C GLY A 128 -13.43 -0.14 -11.93
N GLN A 129 -13.78 -1.43 -11.90
CA GLN A 129 -14.63 -2.07 -10.88
C GLN A 129 -16.04 -1.43 -10.80
N VAL A 130 -16.52 -0.89 -11.91
CA VAL A 130 -17.91 -0.41 -12.06
C VAL A 130 -18.80 -1.63 -12.37
N PRO A 131 -19.85 -1.90 -11.57
CA PRO A 131 -20.72 -3.04 -11.78
C PRO A 131 -21.68 -2.83 -12.96
N PHE A 132 -21.91 -3.89 -13.73
CA PHE A 132 -22.97 -3.98 -14.71
C PHE A 132 -24.24 -4.54 -14.03
N GLU A 133 -25.17 -3.65 -13.65
CA GLU A 133 -26.43 -4.03 -12.99
C GLU A 133 -27.24 -5.04 -13.82
N GLY A 134 -27.83 -6.04 -13.17
CA GLY A 134 -28.61 -7.10 -13.81
C GLY A 134 -27.79 -8.30 -14.31
N THR A 135 -26.47 -8.30 -14.11
CA THR A 135 -25.57 -9.42 -14.41
C THR A 135 -25.36 -10.38 -13.23
N GLU A 136 -25.91 -10.08 -12.05
CA GLU A 136 -25.78 -10.87 -10.81
C GLU A 136 -26.20 -12.34 -11.01
N LEU A 137 -25.60 -13.26 -10.25
CA LEU A 137 -25.89 -14.68 -10.38
C LEU A 137 -27.30 -14.99 -9.86
N LYS A 138 -28.19 -15.44 -10.75
CA LYS A 138 -29.64 -15.60 -10.49
C LYS A 138 -30.01 -16.78 -9.58
N ASP A 139 -29.07 -17.66 -9.27
CA ASP A 139 -29.24 -18.78 -8.35
C ASP A 139 -28.68 -18.39 -6.97
N PRO A 140 -29.52 -18.12 -5.95
CA PRO A 140 -29.05 -17.68 -4.65
C PRO A 140 -28.21 -18.73 -3.92
N ALA A 141 -28.46 -20.02 -4.15
CA ALA A 141 -27.76 -21.12 -3.48
C ALA A 141 -26.33 -21.29 -4.02
N LYS A 142 -26.07 -20.84 -5.25
CA LYS A 142 -24.72 -20.72 -5.83
C LYS A 142 -24.10 -19.35 -5.60
N ALA A 143 -24.91 -18.29 -5.48
CA ALA A 143 -24.41 -16.92 -5.34
C ALA A 143 -23.82 -16.61 -3.96
N HIS A 144 -24.33 -17.24 -2.89
CA HIS A 144 -23.90 -16.96 -1.52
C HIS A 144 -23.56 -18.26 -0.77
N ALA A 145 -22.48 -18.26 -0.01
CA ALA A 145 -22.09 -19.38 0.85
C ALA A 145 -21.47 -18.91 2.18
N ARG A 146 -21.81 -19.62 3.26
CA ARG A 146 -21.19 -19.50 4.58
C ARG A 146 -20.68 -20.87 5.00
N VAL A 147 -19.39 -20.99 5.29
CA VAL A 147 -18.75 -22.25 5.70
C VAL A 147 -18.09 -22.06 7.07
N LYS A 148 -18.54 -22.83 8.06
CA LYS A 148 -18.04 -22.75 9.43
C LYS A 148 -16.73 -23.53 9.60
N VAL A 149 -15.82 -22.97 10.38
CA VAL A 149 -14.58 -23.61 10.85
C VAL A 149 -14.58 -23.76 12.37
N GLU A 150 -13.73 -24.62 12.92
CA GLU A 150 -13.72 -24.93 14.36
C GLU A 150 -13.00 -23.87 15.19
N SER A 151 -11.90 -23.33 14.68
CA SER A 151 -11.14 -22.29 15.39
C SER A 151 -11.80 -20.92 15.33
N GLN A 152 -11.58 -20.13 16.39
CA GLN A 152 -11.68 -18.68 16.29
C GLN A 152 -10.52 -18.17 15.44
N PHE A 153 -10.83 -17.33 14.46
CA PHE A 153 -9.84 -16.58 13.70
C PHE A 153 -9.92 -15.09 14.04
N PHE A 154 -8.85 -14.35 13.75
CA PHE A 154 -8.85 -12.89 13.80
C PHE A 154 -8.22 -12.31 12.54
N GLN A 155 -8.88 -11.29 11.99
CA GLN A 155 -8.37 -10.41 10.95
C GLN A 155 -8.38 -8.99 11.52
N GLN A 156 -7.33 -8.21 11.27
CA GLN A 156 -6.98 -7.20 12.26
C GLN A 156 -7.86 -5.91 12.30
N PHE A 157 -8.57 -5.34 11.31
CA PHE A 157 -8.74 -5.49 9.84
C PHE A 157 -9.96 -6.31 9.34
N ASP A 158 -11.09 -6.21 10.05
CA ASP A 158 -12.43 -6.69 9.66
C ASP A 158 -13.05 -5.89 8.48
N LYS A 159 -13.04 -6.46 7.25
CA LYS A 159 -13.72 -5.97 6.03
C LYS A 159 -13.94 -7.10 5.00
N LYS A 160 -14.87 -6.89 4.05
CA LYS A 160 -14.97 -7.71 2.83
C LYS A 160 -13.86 -7.35 1.83
N SER A 161 -13.06 -8.33 1.41
CA SER A 161 -12.12 -8.18 0.28
C SER A 161 -12.86 -8.40 -1.04
N GLN A 162 -12.69 -7.50 -2.02
CA GLN A 162 -13.25 -7.67 -3.36
C GLN A 162 -12.26 -8.34 -4.31
N ILE A 163 -12.62 -9.50 -4.85
CA ILE A 163 -11.86 -10.21 -5.88
C ILE A 163 -12.53 -9.91 -7.22
N ALA A 164 -12.09 -8.83 -7.86
CA ALA A 164 -12.73 -8.25 -9.04
C ALA A 164 -11.85 -8.26 -10.30
N ILE A 165 -10.59 -7.82 -10.21
CA ILE A 165 -9.68 -7.64 -11.36
C ILE A 165 -8.26 -8.15 -11.07
N MET A 166 -7.40 -8.18 -12.09
CA MET A 166 -5.98 -8.59 -12.00
C MET A 166 -5.81 -10.04 -11.48
N SER A 167 -4.73 -10.33 -10.75
CA SER A 167 -4.42 -11.71 -10.31
C SER A 167 -5.31 -12.24 -9.18
N GLY A 168 -5.97 -11.35 -8.43
CA GLY A 168 -6.58 -11.62 -7.13
C GLY A 168 -5.56 -11.78 -5.98
N PRO A 169 -6.01 -11.70 -4.72
CA PRO A 169 -5.14 -11.72 -3.54
C PRO A 169 -4.79 -13.14 -3.04
N CYS A 170 -3.73 -13.22 -2.22
CA CYS A 170 -3.37 -14.40 -1.43
C CYS A 170 -3.60 -14.13 0.07
N PHE A 171 -4.03 -15.16 0.79
CA PHE A 171 -4.15 -15.18 2.25
C PHE A 171 -3.29 -16.29 2.85
N GLU A 172 -2.58 -16.00 3.94
CA GLU A 172 -1.99 -17.01 4.82
C GLU A 172 -2.76 -17.06 6.14
N PHE A 173 -3.01 -18.27 6.62
CA PHE A 173 -3.61 -18.58 7.90
C PHE A 173 -2.51 -19.10 8.82
N VAL A 174 -2.27 -18.43 9.96
CA VAL A 174 -1.18 -18.77 10.90
C VAL A 174 -1.75 -19.08 12.28
N LYS A 175 -1.50 -20.28 12.80
CA LYS A 175 -1.90 -20.66 14.15
C LYS A 175 -1.03 -19.94 15.18
N ARG A 176 -1.64 -19.13 16.05
CA ARG A 176 -0.97 -18.38 17.12
C ARG A 176 -1.17 -19.06 18.47
N GLY A 177 -0.49 -18.56 19.51
CA GLY A 177 -0.25 -19.26 20.79
C GLY A 177 -1.49 -19.65 21.62
N GLU A 178 -2.68 -19.14 21.28
CA GLU A 178 -3.96 -19.49 21.95
C GLU A 178 -4.82 -20.46 21.12
N GLY A 179 -4.25 -21.08 20.07
CA GLY A 179 -4.98 -21.90 19.10
C GLY A 179 -5.74 -21.10 18.03
N LYS A 180 -5.94 -19.79 18.26
CA LYS A 180 -6.53 -18.85 17.29
C LYS A 180 -5.73 -18.78 15.99
N ILE A 181 -6.44 -18.63 14.88
CA ILE A 181 -5.85 -18.45 13.55
C ILE A 181 -5.76 -16.94 13.23
N GLU A 182 -4.56 -16.45 12.93
CA GLU A 182 -4.37 -15.13 12.34
C GLU A 182 -4.60 -15.19 10.82
N ILE A 183 -5.35 -14.23 10.29
CA ILE A 183 -5.59 -14.06 8.86
C ILE A 183 -4.63 -12.99 8.31
N VAL A 184 -3.57 -13.43 7.66
CA VAL A 184 -2.50 -12.58 7.09
C VAL A 184 -2.78 -12.30 5.62
N PHE A 185 -3.13 -11.05 5.32
CA PHE A 185 -3.33 -10.58 3.95
C PHE A 185 -2.01 -10.40 3.20
N LEU A 186 -1.98 -10.84 1.93
CA LEU A 186 -0.85 -10.79 0.99
C LEU A 186 0.48 -11.21 1.67
N PRO A 187 0.64 -12.47 2.12
CA PRO A 187 1.73 -12.90 3.01
C PRO A 187 3.16 -12.56 2.54
N TRP A 188 3.39 -12.50 1.23
CA TRP A 188 4.68 -12.10 0.64
C TRP A 188 4.99 -10.60 0.76
N HIS A 189 3.98 -9.73 0.73
CA HIS A 189 4.12 -8.28 0.78
C HIS A 189 4.63 -7.81 2.16
N ARG A 190 5.32 -6.67 2.23
CA ARG A 190 5.77 -6.01 3.48
C ARG A 190 6.66 -6.89 4.37
N THR A 191 7.40 -7.81 3.75
CA THR A 191 8.32 -8.72 4.44
C THR A 191 9.76 -8.19 4.35
N TRP A 192 10.63 -8.84 3.57
CA TRP A 192 12.05 -8.51 3.45
C TRP A 192 12.30 -7.16 2.75
N SER A 193 11.45 -6.83 1.78
CA SER A 193 11.46 -5.60 0.98
C SER A 193 11.21 -4.34 1.79
N HIS A 194 10.33 -4.40 2.79
CA HIS A 194 9.90 -3.27 3.62
C HIS A 194 10.66 -3.24 4.96
N SER A 195 11.97 -3.54 4.91
CA SER A 195 12.84 -3.57 6.08
C SER A 195 13.92 -2.50 6.01
N PHE A 196 14.18 -1.80 7.13
CA PHE A 196 15.24 -0.80 7.21
C PHE A 196 16.63 -1.42 6.99
N THR A 197 16.78 -2.68 7.34
CA THR A 197 17.94 -3.53 7.10
C THR A 197 18.22 -3.75 5.61
N LEU A 198 17.21 -3.94 4.76
CA LEU A 198 17.42 -3.99 3.30
C LEU A 198 17.80 -2.61 2.74
N GLY A 199 17.10 -1.55 3.16
CA GLY A 199 17.42 -0.17 2.75
C GLY A 199 18.87 0.21 3.09
N LEU A 200 19.31 -0.13 4.30
CA LEU A 200 20.69 0.05 4.76
C LEU A 200 21.70 -0.81 3.98
N LEU A 201 21.36 -2.06 3.64
CA LEU A 201 22.23 -2.93 2.84
C LEU A 201 22.42 -2.39 1.42
N ILE A 202 21.35 -1.96 0.74
CA ILE A 202 21.46 -1.38 -0.60
C ILE A 202 22.19 -0.04 -0.55
N ALA A 203 21.92 0.80 0.45
CA ALA A 203 22.68 2.02 0.68
C ALA A 203 24.18 1.74 0.90
N LEU A 204 24.55 0.75 1.70
CA LEU A 204 25.96 0.38 1.91
C LEU A 204 26.64 -0.07 0.61
N LEU A 205 25.98 -0.95 -0.16
CA LEU A 205 26.51 -1.44 -1.43
C LEU A 205 26.66 -0.32 -2.48
N VAL A 206 25.67 0.56 -2.60
CA VAL A 206 25.76 1.73 -3.49
C VAL A 206 26.80 2.71 -2.99
N GLY A 207 26.95 2.92 -1.68
CA GLY A 207 28.00 3.79 -1.11
C GLY A 207 29.41 3.29 -1.42
N ILE A 208 29.65 1.98 -1.34
CA ILE A 208 30.92 1.38 -1.77
C ILE A 208 31.14 1.59 -3.28
N PHE A 209 30.11 1.36 -4.10
CA PHE A 209 30.21 1.56 -5.56
C PHE A 209 30.45 3.03 -5.94
N THR A 210 29.72 3.97 -5.35
CA THR A 210 29.85 5.41 -5.65
C THR A 210 31.16 5.98 -5.14
N PHE A 211 31.70 5.51 -4.01
CA PHE A 211 33.02 5.91 -3.51
C PHE A 211 34.14 5.71 -4.56
N PHE A 212 34.05 4.66 -5.38
CA PHE A 212 35.03 4.37 -6.45
C PHE A 212 34.67 4.94 -7.83
N THR A 213 33.46 5.47 -8.03
CA THR A 213 32.95 5.83 -9.37
C THR A 213 32.44 7.26 -9.50
N VAL A 214 32.09 7.93 -8.40
CA VAL A 214 31.58 9.30 -8.37
C VAL A 214 32.71 10.25 -7.97
N ALA A 215 33.37 10.83 -8.96
CA ALA A 215 34.25 11.98 -8.77
C ALA A 215 33.47 13.18 -8.20
N GLU A 216 34.17 14.12 -7.57
CA GLU A 216 33.57 15.30 -6.92
C GLU A 216 32.78 16.18 -7.91
N GLY A 217 33.24 16.25 -9.16
CA GLY A 217 32.55 16.90 -10.28
C GLY A 217 32.98 18.34 -10.52
N PRO A 218 32.15 19.15 -11.23
CA PRO A 218 32.57 20.48 -11.69
C PRO A 218 32.54 21.55 -10.60
N ASN A 219 31.67 21.41 -9.61
CA ASN A 219 31.34 22.44 -8.60
C ASN A 219 31.57 21.92 -7.16
N PRO A 220 32.77 21.40 -6.81
CA PRO A 220 33.03 20.73 -5.53
C PRO A 220 32.74 21.60 -4.30
N GLU A 221 32.83 22.93 -4.42
CA GLU A 221 32.55 23.90 -3.35
C GLU A 221 31.10 23.90 -2.85
N LEU A 222 30.16 23.33 -3.61
CA LEU A 222 28.75 23.19 -3.22
C LEU A 222 28.50 22.00 -2.26
N TYR A 223 29.51 21.18 -2.02
CA TYR A 223 29.37 19.87 -1.38
C TYR A 223 29.92 19.82 0.05
N SER A 224 29.08 20.19 1.03
CA SER A 224 29.39 19.98 2.46
C SER A 224 29.36 18.52 2.93
N LEU A 225 28.99 17.59 2.04
CA LEU A 225 29.14 16.15 2.18
C LEU A 225 29.79 15.63 0.89
N PRO A 226 30.76 14.68 0.94
CA PRO A 226 31.36 14.12 -0.26
C PRO A 226 30.30 13.61 -1.23
N ARG A 227 30.38 14.01 -2.50
CA ARG A 227 29.32 13.78 -3.49
C ARG A 227 28.88 12.31 -3.61
N TRP A 228 29.82 11.37 -3.53
CA TRP A 228 29.54 9.93 -3.55
C TRP A 228 28.58 9.49 -2.43
N LEU A 229 28.62 10.16 -1.26
CA LEU A 229 27.85 9.83 -0.06
C LEU A 229 26.38 10.32 -0.15
N LEU A 230 26.06 11.25 -1.04
CA LEU A 230 24.67 11.70 -1.25
C LEU A 230 23.78 10.58 -1.80
N TYR A 231 24.31 9.80 -2.75
CA TYR A 231 23.60 8.67 -3.37
C TYR A 231 23.09 7.64 -2.35
N PRO A 232 23.94 7.02 -1.49
CA PRO A 232 23.48 6.04 -0.50
C PRO A 232 22.60 6.66 0.59
N LEU A 233 22.79 7.93 0.97
CA LEU A 233 21.92 8.60 1.93
C LEU A 233 20.50 8.81 1.35
N ILE A 234 20.38 9.28 0.11
CA ILE A 234 19.09 9.48 -0.56
C ILE A 234 18.37 8.15 -0.81
N ILE A 235 19.11 7.10 -1.15
CA ILE A 235 18.61 5.71 -1.23
C ILE A 235 18.08 5.24 0.12
N LEU A 236 18.85 5.42 1.20
CA LEU A 236 18.46 5.02 2.55
C LEU A 236 17.19 5.74 2.96
N PHE A 237 17.20 7.08 3.00
CA PHE A 237 16.04 7.83 3.50
C PHE A 237 14.81 7.74 2.57
N GLY A 238 15.01 7.59 1.25
CA GLY A 238 13.94 7.28 0.30
C GLY A 238 13.24 5.95 0.62
N SER A 239 14.01 4.88 0.86
CA SER A 239 13.44 3.60 1.29
C SER A 239 12.84 3.64 2.70
N MET A 240 13.41 4.45 3.61
CA MET A 240 12.87 4.61 4.97
C MET A 240 11.51 5.33 4.99
N VAL A 241 11.29 6.37 4.17
CA VAL A 241 10.01 7.09 4.18
C VAL A 241 8.85 6.19 3.73
N HIS A 242 9.05 5.31 2.74
CA HIS A 242 8.07 4.28 2.36
C HIS A 242 7.65 3.44 3.57
N ILE A 243 8.65 2.87 4.27
CA ILE A 243 8.43 1.98 5.43
C ILE A 243 7.73 2.74 6.58
N ILE A 244 8.08 4.02 6.80
CA ILE A 244 7.44 4.86 7.82
C ILE A 244 5.98 5.17 7.44
N GLU A 245 5.71 5.58 6.19
CA GLU A 245 4.36 5.82 5.68
C GLU A 245 3.50 4.56 5.80
N ASP A 246 4.01 3.39 5.41
CA ASP A 246 3.27 2.14 5.48
C ASP A 246 3.07 1.61 6.91
N SER A 247 3.89 2.05 7.86
CA SER A 247 3.68 1.79 9.29
C SER A 247 2.53 2.64 9.87
N THR A 248 2.12 3.74 9.22
CA THR A 248 0.90 4.49 9.60
C THR A 248 -0.39 3.77 9.19
N GLY A 249 -0.29 2.91 8.16
CA GLY A 249 -1.42 2.16 7.62
C GLY A 249 -1.84 0.99 8.50
N PHE A 250 -2.70 0.13 7.96
CA PHE A 250 -3.17 -1.07 8.65
C PHE A 250 -2.13 -2.20 8.65
N MET A 251 -1.74 -2.72 7.49
CA MET A 251 -0.95 -3.97 7.36
C MET A 251 0.39 -4.03 8.11
N GLY A 252 1.01 -2.88 8.41
CA GLY A 252 2.34 -2.82 9.02
C GLY A 252 3.45 -3.42 8.16
N ASN A 253 4.63 -3.65 8.74
CA ASN A 253 5.86 -4.04 8.03
C ASN A 253 6.74 -4.99 8.87
N ASN A 254 7.63 -5.75 8.25
CA ASN A 254 8.73 -6.44 8.96
C ASN A 254 10.01 -5.58 8.97
N LEU A 255 10.09 -4.66 9.94
CA LEU A 255 11.09 -3.58 9.98
C LEU A 255 12.57 -4.02 9.98
N PHE A 256 12.88 -5.23 10.49
CA PHE A 256 14.26 -5.69 10.73
C PHE A 256 14.56 -7.08 10.16
N TYR A 257 13.88 -7.50 9.08
CA TYR A 257 14.22 -8.72 8.36
C TYR A 257 15.71 -8.75 7.96
N PRO A 258 16.47 -9.86 8.13
CA PRO A 258 16.03 -11.21 8.50
C PRO A 258 16.05 -11.51 10.01
N PHE A 259 16.38 -10.53 10.87
CA PHE A 259 16.42 -10.73 12.33
C PHE A 259 15.01 -10.95 12.91
N THR A 260 14.00 -10.28 12.35
CA THR A 260 12.57 -10.51 12.61
C THR A 260 11.92 -11.27 11.44
N LYS A 261 10.93 -12.13 11.75
CA LYS A 261 10.23 -12.98 10.75
C LYS A 261 8.79 -12.54 10.49
N ASP A 262 8.02 -12.31 11.55
CA ASP A 262 6.67 -11.76 11.48
C ASP A 262 6.68 -10.25 11.19
N ARG A 263 5.56 -9.70 10.69
CA ARG A 263 5.36 -8.25 10.58
C ARG A 263 5.04 -7.68 11.97
N THR A 264 5.41 -6.42 12.21
CA THR A 264 4.80 -5.59 13.25
C THR A 264 3.55 -4.93 12.68
N ASN A 265 2.43 -5.00 13.38
CA ASN A 265 1.17 -4.36 12.99
C ASN A 265 1.35 -2.85 12.78
N GLY A 266 0.62 -2.28 11.82
CA GLY A 266 0.62 -0.83 11.59
C GLY A 266 -0.23 -0.08 12.63
N LEU A 267 -0.11 1.25 12.65
CA LEU A 267 -0.85 2.12 13.57
C LEU A 267 -2.35 2.21 13.25
N GLY A 268 -2.79 1.72 12.08
CA GLY A 268 -4.20 1.64 11.70
C GLY A 268 -4.87 3.00 11.50
N LEU A 269 -4.11 4.03 11.13
CA LEU A 269 -4.60 5.39 10.98
C LEU A 269 -5.22 5.65 9.60
N MET A 270 -4.87 4.84 8.60
CA MET A 270 -5.14 5.10 7.17
C MET A 270 -5.24 3.79 6.35
N SER A 271 -6.14 3.73 5.37
CA SER A 271 -6.10 2.74 4.28
C SER A 271 -5.51 3.33 2.99
N ALA A 272 -4.82 2.49 2.21
CA ALA A 272 -4.32 2.83 0.88
C ALA A 272 -5.44 3.18 -0.13
N ALA A 273 -6.68 2.70 0.10
CA ALA A 273 -7.83 3.03 -0.74
C ALA A 273 -8.41 4.43 -0.44
N GLU A 274 -8.07 5.05 0.70
CA GLU A 274 -8.65 6.33 1.10
C GLU A 274 -7.97 7.51 0.37
N ALA A 275 -8.77 8.28 -0.37
CA ALA A 275 -8.28 9.42 -1.16
C ALA A 275 -7.66 10.53 -0.29
N ILE A 276 -8.18 10.75 0.93
CA ILE A 276 -7.75 11.84 1.82
C ILE A 276 -6.32 11.60 2.34
N PRO A 277 -5.97 10.46 2.99
CA PRO A 277 -4.59 10.08 3.28
C PRO A 277 -3.61 10.26 2.13
N ASN A 278 -3.92 9.70 0.95
CA ASN A 278 -3.02 9.77 -0.20
C ASN A 278 -2.83 11.22 -0.70
N PHE A 279 -3.91 12.02 -0.75
CA PHE A 279 -3.80 13.45 -1.06
C PHE A 279 -2.97 14.20 -0.01
N LEU A 280 -3.19 13.95 1.28
CA LEU A 280 -2.48 14.63 2.36
C LEU A 280 -0.96 14.43 2.25
N PHE A 281 -0.50 13.20 2.06
CA PHE A 281 0.93 12.92 1.90
C PHE A 281 1.49 13.51 0.60
N VAL A 282 0.83 13.30 -0.55
CA VAL A 282 1.28 13.88 -1.84
C VAL A 282 1.36 15.41 -1.76
N TRP A 283 0.35 16.07 -1.20
CA TRP A 283 0.30 17.52 -1.05
C TRP A 283 1.40 18.02 -0.10
N THR A 284 1.55 17.40 1.08
CA THR A 284 2.64 17.73 2.03
C THR A 284 4.00 17.63 1.35
N SER A 285 4.24 16.54 0.62
CA SER A 285 5.49 16.28 -0.08
C SER A 285 5.73 17.28 -1.22
N VAL A 286 4.72 17.65 -2.01
CA VAL A 286 4.83 18.73 -3.03
C VAL A 286 5.16 20.09 -2.40
N ILE A 287 4.50 20.46 -1.30
CA ILE A 287 4.79 21.72 -0.58
C ILE A 287 6.22 21.72 -0.01
N CYS A 288 6.69 20.59 0.54
CA CYS A 288 8.07 20.43 0.99
C CYS A 288 9.09 20.53 -0.16
N ILE A 289 8.82 19.91 -1.32
CA ILE A 289 9.67 20.00 -2.52
C ILE A 289 9.79 21.45 -2.97
N LEU A 290 8.67 22.14 -3.21
CA LEU A 290 8.65 23.52 -3.69
C LEU A 290 9.37 24.47 -2.71
N TYR A 291 9.15 24.30 -1.40
CA TYR A 291 9.87 25.05 -0.37
C TYR A 291 11.39 24.82 -0.41
N ASN A 292 11.83 23.57 -0.50
CA ASN A 292 13.26 23.24 -0.53
C ASN A 292 13.93 23.70 -1.83
N LEU A 293 13.24 23.66 -2.98
CA LEU A 293 13.77 24.16 -4.26
C LEU A 293 14.04 25.67 -4.24
N ASP A 294 13.17 26.47 -3.62
CA ASP A 294 13.39 27.93 -3.48
C ASP A 294 14.42 28.27 -2.38
N ARG A 295 14.39 27.51 -1.27
CA ARG A 295 15.33 27.65 -0.15
C ARG A 295 16.77 27.33 -0.57
N PHE A 296 16.96 26.32 -1.42
CA PHE A 296 18.26 25.88 -1.94
C PHE A 296 18.47 26.28 -3.41
N ARG A 297 17.86 27.40 -3.84
CA ARG A 297 18.02 27.94 -5.20
C ARG A 297 19.49 28.26 -5.53
N TRP A 298 19.84 28.11 -6.80
CA TRP A 298 21.23 28.06 -7.30
C TRP A 298 22.06 29.35 -7.11
N ALA A 299 21.42 30.52 -6.94
CA ALA A 299 22.09 31.81 -6.72
C ALA A 299 21.27 32.70 -5.76
N PRO A 300 21.33 32.46 -4.44
CA PRO A 300 20.41 33.08 -3.48
C PRO A 300 20.64 34.58 -3.25
N GLU A 301 21.82 35.10 -3.57
CA GLU A 301 22.18 36.52 -3.42
C GLU A 301 21.77 37.39 -4.62
N SER A 302 21.76 36.83 -5.84
CA SER A 302 21.40 37.56 -7.07
C SER A 302 19.95 37.30 -7.51
N THR A 303 19.34 36.20 -7.05
CA THR A 303 17.94 35.85 -7.35
C THR A 303 17.11 35.94 -6.07
N PRO A 304 16.08 36.82 -6.00
CA PRO A 304 15.20 36.86 -4.84
C PRO A 304 14.45 35.53 -4.66
N PRO A 305 14.08 35.17 -3.42
CA PRO A 305 13.26 33.97 -3.18
C PRO A 305 11.87 34.13 -3.81
N GLY A 306 11.35 33.07 -4.43
CA GLY A 306 9.95 32.97 -4.78
C GLY A 306 9.04 32.83 -3.55
N ILE A 307 9.59 32.41 -2.41
CA ILE A 307 8.91 32.34 -1.11
C ILE A 307 9.47 33.44 -0.19
N GLU A 308 8.92 34.65 -0.33
CA GLU A 308 9.29 35.82 0.49
C GLU A 308 9.08 35.61 2.00
N SER A 309 8.07 34.80 2.37
CA SER A 309 7.72 34.52 3.76
C SER A 309 7.32 33.06 3.93
N VAL A 310 8.14 32.31 4.68
CA VAL A 310 7.91 30.91 5.02
C VAL A 310 6.58 30.73 5.76
N GLY A 311 6.27 31.63 6.70
CA GLY A 311 5.00 31.61 7.44
C GLY A 311 3.79 31.85 6.53
N SER A 312 3.87 32.81 5.60
CA SER A 312 2.81 33.06 4.62
C SER A 312 2.63 31.87 3.68
N TYR A 313 3.73 31.25 3.23
CA TYR A 313 3.71 30.10 2.34
C TYR A 313 3.02 28.89 2.97
N PHE A 314 3.46 28.45 4.16
CA PHE A 314 2.79 27.33 4.84
C PHE A 314 1.36 27.70 5.30
N PHE A 315 1.04 28.97 5.55
CA PHE A 315 -0.34 29.36 5.81
C PHE A 315 -1.25 29.20 4.57
N TRP A 316 -0.88 29.79 3.44
CA TRP A 316 -1.71 29.81 2.22
C TRP A 316 -1.70 28.48 1.46
N PHE A 317 -0.57 27.78 1.39
CA PHE A 317 -0.43 26.55 0.60
C PHE A 317 -0.55 25.26 1.42
N TYR A 318 -0.50 25.32 2.76
CA TYR A 318 -0.68 24.13 3.61
C TYR A 318 -1.88 24.27 4.55
N ALA A 319 -1.87 25.24 5.46
CA ALA A 319 -2.90 25.36 6.50
C ALA A 319 -4.31 25.62 5.93
N ILE A 320 -4.45 26.50 4.92
CA ILE A 320 -5.76 26.79 4.30
C ILE A 320 -6.31 25.59 3.51
N PRO A 321 -5.58 24.94 2.58
CA PRO A 321 -6.05 23.73 1.91
C PRO A 321 -6.44 22.61 2.88
N LEU A 322 -5.67 22.41 3.96
CA LEU A 322 -6.02 21.46 5.02
C LEU A 322 -7.31 21.85 5.76
N ALA A 323 -7.48 23.12 6.13
CA ALA A 323 -8.68 23.59 6.83
C ALA A 323 -9.93 23.46 5.94
N VAL A 324 -9.83 23.77 4.64
CA VAL A 324 -10.91 23.60 3.67
C VAL A 324 -11.27 22.12 3.51
N MET A 325 -10.28 21.24 3.33
CA MET A 325 -10.49 19.80 3.22
C MET A 325 -11.12 19.21 4.48
N ALA A 326 -10.62 19.59 5.66
CA ALA A 326 -11.17 19.16 6.95
C ALA A 326 -12.62 19.65 7.12
N TRP A 327 -12.93 20.89 6.72
CA TRP A 327 -14.29 21.40 6.74
C TRP A 327 -15.24 20.59 5.86
N PHE A 328 -14.85 20.29 4.60
CA PHE A 328 -15.63 19.43 3.71
C PHE A 328 -15.81 18.01 4.29
N PHE A 329 -14.74 17.43 4.86
CA PHE A 329 -14.78 16.10 5.48
C PHE A 329 -15.72 16.03 6.70
N PHE A 330 -15.61 16.99 7.63
CA PHE A 330 -16.49 17.05 8.80
C PHE A 330 -17.94 17.41 8.44
N LYS A 331 -18.14 18.24 7.41
CA LYS A 331 -19.47 18.50 6.85
C LYS A 331 -20.10 17.22 6.28
N GLY A 332 -19.38 16.51 5.39
CA GLY A 332 -19.84 15.24 4.82
C GLY A 332 -20.08 14.15 5.89
N LYS A 333 -19.24 14.08 6.93
CA LYS A 333 -19.48 13.19 8.09
C LYS A 333 -20.73 13.57 8.88
N ARG A 334 -21.03 14.86 9.07
CA ARG A 334 -22.29 15.30 9.70
C ARG A 334 -23.53 14.98 8.84
N GLU A 335 -23.42 15.13 7.52
CA GLU A 335 -24.51 14.84 6.56
C GLU A 335 -24.79 13.33 6.39
N LYS A 336 -23.80 12.46 6.62
CA LYS A 336 -23.99 11.00 6.74
C LYS A 336 -24.43 10.57 8.14
N GLY A 337 -23.84 11.14 9.19
CA GLY A 337 -24.17 10.80 10.59
C GLY A 337 -25.57 11.23 11.05
N SER A 338 -26.28 12.04 10.25
CA SER A 338 -27.71 12.31 10.44
C SER A 338 -28.64 11.27 9.80
N LYS A 339 -28.09 10.29 9.06
CA LYS A 339 -28.82 9.23 8.36
C LYS A 339 -28.54 7.83 8.88
N ASP A 340 -27.29 7.52 9.21
CA ASP A 340 -26.88 6.18 9.65
C ASP A 340 -26.52 6.11 11.14
N LYS A 341 -27.08 5.13 11.83
CA LYS A 341 -26.57 4.65 13.14
C LYS A 341 -25.32 3.79 12.92
N PRO A 342 -24.41 3.69 13.92
CA PRO A 342 -23.30 2.74 13.84
C PRO A 342 -23.84 1.30 13.80
N LYS A 343 -23.79 0.67 12.63
CA LYS A 343 -23.90 -0.78 12.50
C LYS A 343 -22.60 -1.46 12.93
N SER A 344 -22.70 -2.70 13.38
CA SER A 344 -21.60 -3.67 13.32
C SER A 344 -21.20 -3.94 11.86
N SER A 345 -20.12 -4.69 11.66
CA SER A 345 -19.69 -5.25 10.38
C SER A 345 -20.84 -6.04 9.75
N ASP A 346 -21.52 -5.42 8.79
CA ASP A 346 -22.71 -5.99 8.14
C ASP A 346 -22.24 -6.88 6.98
N PHE A 347 -21.87 -8.12 7.31
CA PHE A 347 -21.37 -9.13 6.36
C PHE A 347 -22.43 -9.60 5.37
N ASP A 348 -23.71 -9.31 5.58
CA ASP A 348 -24.78 -9.63 4.63
C ASP A 348 -25.09 -8.43 3.70
N SER A 349 -24.44 -7.28 3.92
CA SER A 349 -24.55 -6.09 3.05
C SER A 349 -23.50 -6.04 1.93
N ALA A 350 -23.83 -5.32 0.86
CA ALA A 350 -22.94 -5.02 -0.27
C ALA A 350 -22.11 -3.72 -0.08
N THR A 351 -22.27 -3.01 1.04
CA THR A 351 -21.77 -1.62 1.21
C THR A 351 -20.43 -1.51 1.96
N SER A 352 -19.88 -2.62 2.45
CA SER A 352 -18.65 -2.71 3.26
C SER A 352 -17.40 -3.18 2.49
N VAL A 353 -17.45 -3.13 1.15
CA VAL A 353 -16.49 -3.74 0.24
C VAL A 353 -15.32 -2.80 -0.10
N GLU A 354 -14.07 -3.22 0.14
CA GLU A 354 -12.89 -2.45 -0.22
C GLU A 354 -12.43 -2.75 -1.66
N ARG A 355 -12.51 -1.72 -2.52
CA ARG A 355 -12.06 -1.76 -3.92
C ARG A 355 -10.54 -1.64 -3.99
N GLU A 356 -9.85 -2.78 -4.11
CA GLU A 356 -8.41 -2.78 -4.39
C GLU A 356 -8.12 -2.31 -5.82
N THR A 357 -7.83 -1.02 -5.98
CA THR A 357 -7.05 -0.55 -7.14
C THR A 357 -5.57 -0.84 -6.85
N ASP A 358 -4.99 -1.82 -7.55
CA ASP A 358 -3.59 -2.24 -7.37
C ASP A 358 -2.62 -1.04 -7.39
N ALA A 359 -1.74 -0.96 -6.39
CA ALA A 359 -0.68 0.04 -6.31
C ALA A 359 0.36 -0.08 -7.45
N SER A 360 0.39 -1.23 -8.14
CA SER A 360 1.21 -1.45 -9.33
C SER A 360 0.68 -0.77 -10.61
N ILE A 361 -0.46 -0.06 -10.53
CA ILE A 361 -0.93 0.90 -11.55
C ILE A 361 -0.33 2.29 -11.27
N ILE A 362 0.80 2.54 -11.94
CA ILE A 362 1.36 3.87 -12.28
C ILE A 362 1.66 3.85 -13.77
#